data_AF-A0A653P2A9-F1
#
_entry.id   AF-A0A653P2A9-F1
#
_cell.length_a   1.000
_cell.length_b   1.000
_cell.length_c   1.000
_cell.angle_alpha   90.00
_cell.angle_beta   90.00
_cell.angle_gamma   90.00
#
_symmetry.space_group_name_H-M   'P 1'
#
loop_
_entity.id
_entity.type
_entity.pdbx_description
1 polymer ?
#
loop_
_entity_poly.entity_id
_entity_poly.type
_entity_poly.pdbx_seq_one_letter_code
_entity_poly.pdbx_strand_id
1 'polypeptide(L)'
;MKISLKIFAFYVFSIGFFLLKFNWYEYVLECSCKGDVFPKYYALPLVYKSDSLASSMAETFYILGILLNGLMITCILLIIDFCLLKLLKKRKLILKIYSFLQILFLLFSIYSYYISYTFLNDDRFELKSDFKEQVKSYKAECKGYFIGILID
;
A
#
# COMPACT_ATOMS: atom_id res chain seq x y z
N MET A 1 12.97 -21.20 6.51
CA MET A 1 12.16 -20.32 7.37
C MET A 1 10.89 -21.07 7.77
N LYS A 2 10.48 -21.05 9.05
CA LYS A 2 9.18 -21.62 9.46
C LYS A 2 8.06 -20.90 8.69
N ILE A 3 6.99 -21.61 8.31
CA ILE A 3 5.91 -21.03 7.50
C ILE A 3 5.27 -19.80 8.18
N SER A 4 5.14 -19.81 9.51
CA SER A 4 4.64 -18.69 10.30
C SER A 4 5.51 -17.44 10.20
N LEU A 5 6.83 -17.61 10.32
CA LEU A 5 7.79 -16.51 10.18
C LEU A 5 7.77 -15.93 8.76
N LYS A 6 7.50 -16.76 7.75
CA LYS A 6 7.35 -16.33 6.36
C LYS A 6 6.11 -15.48 6.13
N ILE A 7 4.97 -15.93 6.65
CA ILE A 7 3.72 -15.19 6.55
C ILE A 7 3.87 -13.83 7.24
N PHE A 8 4.46 -13.83 8.45
CA PHE A 8 4.73 -12.60 9.18
C PHE A 8 5.65 -11.65 8.39
N ALA A 9 6.75 -12.16 7.84
CA ALA A 9 7.68 -11.39 7.01
C ALA A 9 7.01 -10.73 5.80
N PHE A 10 6.20 -11.49 5.05
CA PHE A 10 5.47 -10.94 3.90
C PHE A 10 4.38 -9.97 4.32
N TYR A 11 3.76 -10.14 5.48
CA TYR A 11 2.79 -9.21 6.00
C TYR A 11 3.41 -7.87 6.39
N VAL A 12 4.53 -7.89 7.12
CA VAL A 12 5.30 -6.68 7.44
C VAL A 12 5.74 -5.97 6.16
N PHE A 13 6.24 -6.73 5.18
CA PHE A 13 6.61 -6.18 3.87
C PHE A 13 5.42 -5.49 3.17
N SER A 14 4.26 -6.15 3.17
CA SER A 14 3.04 -5.64 2.52
C SER A 14 2.50 -4.38 3.19
N ILE A 15 2.53 -4.29 4.53
CA ILE A 15 2.15 -3.06 5.24
C ILE A 15 3.13 -1.93 4.91
N GLY A 16 4.44 -2.20 4.94
CA GLY A 16 5.45 -1.22 4.60
C GLY A 16 5.28 -0.64 3.20
N PHE A 17 4.76 -1.43 2.26
CA PHE A 17 4.43 -0.96 0.91
C PHE A 17 3.34 0.13 0.88
N PHE A 18 2.32 0.05 1.72
CA PHE A 18 1.24 1.06 1.77
C PHE A 18 1.60 2.32 2.55
N LEU A 19 2.68 2.26 3.33
CA LEU A 19 3.20 3.40 4.10
C LEU A 19 4.30 4.16 3.35
N LEU A 20 4.74 3.64 2.20
CA LEU A 20 5.68 4.32 1.33
C LEU A 20 5.02 5.54 0.68
N LYS A 21 5.71 6.68 0.72
CA LYS A 21 5.37 7.87 -0.10
C LYS A 21 5.71 7.71 -1.59
N PHE A 22 6.39 6.62 -1.97
CA PHE A 22 6.81 6.38 -3.35
C PHE A 22 5.76 5.56 -4.11
N ASN A 23 5.03 6.23 -4.99
CA ASN A 23 3.87 5.65 -5.68
C ASN A 23 4.32 4.88 -6.93
N TRP A 24 4.19 3.55 -6.92
CA TRP A 24 4.51 2.71 -8.10
C TRP A 24 3.31 2.55 -9.03
N TYR A 25 2.15 2.23 -8.46
CA TYR A 25 0.89 2.07 -9.19
C TYR A 25 -0.26 2.27 -8.20
N GLU A 26 -1.00 3.35 -8.34
CA GLU A 26 -2.08 3.69 -7.42
C GLU A 26 -3.40 3.83 -8.16
N TYR A 27 -4.46 3.26 -7.61
CA TYR A 27 -5.81 3.55 -8.08
C TYR A 27 -6.36 4.72 -7.27
N VAL A 28 -6.67 5.80 -7.96
CA VAL A 28 -7.13 7.06 -7.37
C VAL A 28 -8.60 7.26 -7.69
N LEU A 29 -9.36 7.62 -6.67
CA LEU A 29 -10.75 8.02 -6.74
C LEU A 29 -10.81 9.53 -6.51
N GLU A 30 -11.10 10.26 -7.58
CA GLU A 30 -11.39 11.70 -7.53
C GLU A 30 -12.89 11.90 -7.50
N CYS A 31 -13.39 12.53 -6.44
CA CYS A 31 -14.79 12.90 -6.32
C CYS A 31 -14.98 14.39 -6.54
N SER A 32 -16.13 14.79 -7.09
CA SER A 32 -16.48 16.19 -7.26
C SER A 32 -17.96 16.43 -7.02
N CYS A 33 -18.31 17.59 -6.49
CA CYS A 33 -19.67 18.09 -6.48
C CYS A 33 -19.68 19.60 -6.81
N LYS A 34 -20.84 20.15 -7.13
CA LYS A 34 -20.96 21.57 -7.51
C LYS A 34 -20.55 22.47 -6.34
N GLY A 35 -19.35 23.04 -6.41
CA GLY A 35 -18.87 24.10 -5.52
C GLY A 35 -17.89 23.68 -4.43
N ASP A 36 -17.59 22.38 -4.25
CA ASP A 36 -16.65 21.90 -3.23
C ASP A 36 -15.52 21.05 -3.82
N VAL A 37 -14.36 21.14 -3.17
CA VAL A 37 -13.17 20.35 -3.49
C VAL A 37 -13.14 19.14 -2.54
N PHE A 38 -13.06 17.94 -3.09
CA PHE A 38 -12.90 16.71 -2.32
C PHE A 38 -11.44 16.26 -2.33
N PRO A 39 -10.99 15.58 -1.26
CA PRO A 39 -9.68 14.97 -1.28
C PRO A 39 -9.65 13.83 -2.30
N LYS A 40 -8.46 13.56 -2.86
CA LYS A 40 -8.25 12.35 -3.65
C LYS A 40 -8.11 11.17 -2.71
N TYR A 41 -8.73 10.05 -3.05
CA TYR A 41 -8.67 8.83 -2.26
C TYR A 41 -7.88 7.76 -3.01
N TYR A 42 -6.93 7.12 -2.34
CA TYR A 42 -6.09 6.07 -2.90
C TYR A 42 -6.54 4.72 -2.39
N ALA A 43 -6.75 3.77 -3.30
CA ALA A 43 -7.31 2.46 -2.99
C ALA A 43 -6.58 1.31 -3.70
N LEU A 44 -6.51 0.14 -3.04
CA LEU A 44 -5.96 -1.07 -3.67
C LEU A 44 -6.32 -2.38 -2.92
N PRO A 45 -7.54 -2.94 -3.00
CA PRO A 45 -8.82 -2.42 -3.51
C PRO A 45 -9.62 -1.61 -2.48
N LEU A 46 -9.18 -1.56 -1.22
CA LEU A 46 -9.79 -0.74 -0.18
C LEU A 46 -9.06 0.61 -0.08
N VAL A 47 -9.78 1.66 0.29
CA VAL A 47 -9.20 2.99 0.52
C VAL A 47 -8.24 2.92 1.70
N TYR A 48 -6.97 3.30 1.48
CA TYR A 48 -5.92 3.26 2.50
C TYR A 48 -5.28 4.63 2.78
N LYS A 49 -5.50 5.60 1.90
CA LYS A 49 -4.94 6.95 2.01
C LYS A 49 -5.85 7.96 1.35
N SER A 50 -5.83 9.21 1.82
CA SER A 50 -6.41 10.36 1.13
C SER A 50 -5.54 11.61 1.27
N ASP A 51 -5.61 12.51 0.30
CA ASP A 51 -4.97 13.83 0.42
C ASP A 51 -5.67 14.67 1.52
N SER A 52 -4.93 15.53 2.21
CA SER A 52 -5.52 16.54 3.09
C SER A 52 -5.94 17.76 2.29
N LEU A 53 -7.20 18.20 2.46
CA LEU A 53 -7.67 19.47 1.89
C LEU A 53 -6.99 20.69 2.53
N ALA A 54 -6.44 20.54 3.74
CA ALA A 54 -5.91 21.65 4.53
C ALA A 54 -4.42 21.93 4.29
N SER A 55 -3.66 20.95 3.79
CA SER A 55 -2.22 21.09 3.54
C SER A 55 -1.83 20.26 2.32
N SER A 56 -1.14 20.89 1.37
CA SER A 56 -0.79 20.30 0.07
C SER A 56 0.24 19.16 0.14
N MET A 57 0.77 18.83 1.32
CA MET A 57 1.72 17.72 1.53
C MET A 57 1.31 16.75 2.65
N ALA A 58 0.18 17.00 3.33
CA ALA A 58 -0.28 16.13 4.39
C ALA A 58 -1.26 15.09 3.85
N GLU A 59 -1.08 13.85 4.27
CA GLU A 59 -1.89 12.70 3.89
C GLU A 59 -2.60 12.14 5.12
N THR A 60 -3.79 11.59 4.91
CA THR A 60 -4.52 10.85 5.94
C THR A 60 -4.48 9.37 5.60
N PHE A 61 -3.82 8.58 6.45
CA PHE A 61 -3.67 7.14 6.32
C PHE A 61 -4.75 6.41 7.10
N TYR A 62 -5.42 5.45 6.46
CA TYR A 62 -6.48 4.66 7.06
C TYR A 62 -5.98 3.28 7.50
N ILE A 63 -5.90 3.07 8.81
CA ILE A 63 -5.32 1.88 9.43
C ILE A 63 -6.00 0.59 8.93
N LEU A 64 -7.33 0.54 8.92
CA LEU A 64 -8.05 -0.65 8.44
C LEU A 64 -7.80 -0.93 6.95
N GLY A 65 -7.70 0.12 6.13
CA GLY A 65 -7.37 -0.02 4.72
C GLY A 65 -5.99 -0.63 4.51
N ILE A 66 -4.99 -0.11 5.23
CA ILE A 66 -3.61 -0.61 5.19
C ILE A 66 -3.53 -2.08 5.64
N LEU A 67 -4.16 -2.43 6.76
CA LEU A 67 -4.11 -3.80 7.29
C LEU A 67 -4.78 -4.79 6.33
N LEU A 68 -5.97 -4.48 5.82
CA LEU A 68 -6.73 -5.38 4.95
C LEU A 68 -6.10 -5.50 3.56
N ASN A 69 -5.65 -4.40 2.96
CA ASN A 69 -4.91 -4.46 1.70
C ASN A 69 -3.58 -5.20 1.90
N GLY A 70 -2.90 -4.99 3.03
CA GLY A 70 -1.69 -5.71 3.42
C GLY A 70 -1.90 -7.23 3.46
N LEU A 71 -3.03 -7.69 4.01
CA LEU A 71 -3.40 -9.11 3.96
C LEU A 71 -3.60 -9.62 2.53
N MET A 72 -4.30 -8.85 1.69
CA MET A 72 -4.52 -9.24 0.28
C MET A 72 -3.21 -9.38 -0.49
N ILE A 73 -2.31 -8.41 -0.37
CA ILE A 73 -0.99 -8.45 -1.01
C ILE A 73 -0.16 -9.60 -0.45
N THR A 74 -0.22 -9.86 0.85
CA THR A 74 0.46 -11.01 1.46
C THR A 74 0.00 -12.33 0.85
N CYS A 75 -1.31 -12.51 0.66
CA CYS A 75 -1.84 -13.70 -0.01
C CYS A 75 -1.31 -13.84 -1.44
N ILE A 76 -1.27 -12.75 -2.21
CA ILE A 76 -0.73 -12.75 -3.59
C ILE A 76 0.76 -13.12 -3.58
N LEU A 77 1.56 -12.53 -2.68
CA LEU A 77 2.99 -12.82 -2.56
C LEU A 77 3.25 -14.28 -2.18
N LEU A 78 2.44 -14.86 -1.29
CA LEU A 78 2.53 -16.29 -0.93
C LEU A 78 2.24 -17.20 -2.12
N ILE A 79 1.25 -16.86 -2.96
CA ILE A 79 0.94 -17.61 -4.19
C ILE A 79 2.10 -17.52 -5.18
N ILE A 80 2.64 -16.33 -5.41
CA ILE A 80 3.79 -16.11 -6.30
C ILE A 80 5.00 -16.90 -5.80
N ASP A 81 5.30 -16.81 -4.50
CA ASP A 81 6.40 -17.55 -3.88
C ASP A 81 6.23 -19.07 -4.04
N PHE A 82 5.02 -19.59 -3.81
CA PHE A 82 4.75 -21.01 -4.02
C PHE A 82 5.00 -21.45 -5.47
N CYS A 83 4.54 -20.66 -6.45
CA CYS A 83 4.78 -20.90 -7.87
C CYS A 83 6.28 -20.85 -8.22
N LEU A 84 7.01 -19.85 -7.73
CA LEU A 84 8.45 -19.70 -7.96
C LEU A 84 9.25 -20.85 -7.35
N LEU A 85 8.94 -21.25 -6.11
CA LEU A 85 9.61 -22.39 -5.47
C LEU A 85 9.38 -23.70 -6.24
N LYS A 86 8.18 -23.90 -6.79
CA LYS A 86 7.86 -25.06 -7.63
C LYS A 86 8.69 -25.08 -8.92
N LEU A 87 8.86 -23.93 -9.57
CA LEU A 87 9.65 -23.77 -10.79
C LEU A 87 11.17 -23.93 -10.54
N LEU A 88 11.66 -23.38 -9.43
CA LEU A 88 13.10 -23.29 -9.13
C LEU A 88 13.67 -24.51 -8.40
N LYS A 89 12.84 -25.50 -8.07
CA LYS A 89 13.19 -26.66 -7.23
C LYS A 89 14.46 -27.41 -7.67
N LYS A 90 14.79 -27.42 -8.96
CA LYS A 90 15.94 -28.15 -9.53
C LYS A 90 17.25 -27.37 -9.53
N ARG A 91 17.25 -26.05 -9.30
CA ARG A 91 18.45 -25.20 -9.44
C ARG A 91 18.87 -24.59 -8.10
N LYS A 92 19.77 -25.27 -7.39
CA LYS A 92 20.26 -24.89 -6.04
C LYS A 92 20.83 -23.47 -5.96
N LEU A 93 21.53 -23.00 -7.01
CA LEU A 93 22.12 -21.66 -7.04
C LEU A 93 21.06 -20.56 -7.15
N ILE A 94 20.03 -20.77 -7.98
CA ILE A 94 18.94 -19.82 -8.15
C ILE A 94 18.10 -19.73 -6.86
N LEU A 95 17.89 -20.85 -6.16
CA LEU A 95 17.21 -20.84 -4.86
C LEU A 95 17.95 -20.00 -3.80
N LYS A 96 19.29 -20.03 -3.79
CA LYS A 96 20.09 -19.17 -2.90
C LYS A 96 19.93 -17.70 -3.24
N ILE A 97 20.02 -17.33 -4.52
CA ILE A 97 19.82 -15.95 -4.99
C ILE A 97 18.41 -15.46 -4.64
N TYR A 98 17.40 -16.30 -4.86
CA TYR A 98 16.01 -16.00 -4.52
C TYR A 98 15.83 -15.72 -3.01
N SER A 99 16.38 -16.59 -2.15
CA SER A 99 16.31 -16.37 -0.70
C SER A 99 17.06 -15.12 -0.25
N PHE A 100 18.17 -14.78 -0.90
CA PHE A 100 18.90 -13.54 -0.62
C PHE A 100 18.08 -12.30 -1.03
N LEU A 101 17.46 -12.32 -2.22
CA LEU A 101 16.57 -11.25 -2.67
C LEU A 101 15.39 -11.04 -1.73
N GLN A 102 14.78 -12.11 -1.21
CA GLN A 102 13.69 -11.99 -0.22
C GLN A 102 14.13 -11.23 1.04
N ILE A 103 15.33 -11.52 1.55
CA ILE A 103 15.88 -10.82 2.72
C ILE A 103 16.16 -9.35 2.38
N LEU A 104 16.75 -9.08 1.21
CA LEU A 104 17.03 -7.73 0.75
C LEU A 104 15.75 -6.88 0.65
N PHE A 105 14.67 -7.42 0.06
CA PHE A 105 13.39 -6.73 -0.03
C PHE A 105 12.76 -6.46 1.33
N LEU A 106 12.88 -7.40 2.27
CA LEU A 106 12.39 -7.21 3.62
C LEU A 106 13.15 -6.09 4.34
N LEU A 107 14.48 -6.04 4.21
CA LEU A 107 15.30 -4.95 4.74
C LEU A 107 14.94 -3.61 4.09
N PHE A 108 14.73 -3.59 2.78
CA PHE A 108 14.32 -2.38 2.05
C PHE A 108 12.96 -1.87 2.52
N SER A 109 12.01 -2.76 2.80
CA SER A 109 10.69 -2.39 3.35
C SER A 109 10.79 -1.84 4.78
N ILE A 110 11.62 -2.43 5.64
CA ILE A 110 11.87 -1.89 6.99
C ILE A 110 12.51 -0.50 6.91
N TYR A 111 13.49 -0.33 6.03
CA TYR A 111 14.14 0.96 5.80
C TYR A 111 13.16 2.00 5.24
N SER A 112 12.29 1.59 4.32
CA SER A 112 11.22 2.40 3.77
C SER A 112 10.23 2.87 4.83
N TYR A 113 9.84 1.97 5.74
CA TYR A 113 9.02 2.31 6.89
C TYR A 113 9.72 3.31 7.82
N TYR A 114 11.02 3.12 8.09
CA TYR A 114 11.81 4.03 8.90
C TYR A 114 11.92 5.45 8.29
N ILE A 115 12.17 5.53 6.98
CA ILE A 115 12.15 6.81 6.26
C ILE A 115 10.78 7.43 6.40
N SER A 116 9.72 6.69 6.07
CA SER A 116 8.35 7.22 6.12
C SER A 116 8.04 7.76 7.51
N TYR A 117 8.30 6.99 8.58
CA TYR A 117 8.16 7.45 9.97
C TYR A 117 8.88 8.78 10.26
N THR A 118 10.06 8.98 9.69
CA THR A 118 10.86 10.20 9.90
C THR A 118 10.30 11.41 9.12
N PHE A 119 9.62 11.19 8.00
CA PHE A 119 9.05 12.23 7.12
C PHE A 119 7.51 12.37 7.22
N LEU A 120 6.85 11.60 8.11
CA LEU A 120 5.40 11.59 8.34
C LEU A 120 4.94 12.63 9.39
N ASN A 121 5.79 13.59 9.79
CA ASN A 121 5.50 14.48 10.94
C ASN A 121 4.18 15.29 10.82
N ASP A 122 3.66 15.52 9.61
CA ASP A 122 2.40 16.24 9.37
C ASP A 122 1.23 15.32 8.96
N ASP A 123 1.46 14.02 8.83
CA ASP A 123 0.48 13.05 8.34
C ASP A 123 -0.43 12.56 9.48
N ARG A 124 -1.68 12.28 9.15
CA ARG A 124 -2.70 11.85 10.12
C ARG A 124 -3.02 10.38 9.95
N PHE A 125 -3.24 9.69 11.07
CA PHE A 125 -3.69 8.30 11.08
C PHE A 125 -5.11 8.21 11.61
N GLU A 126 -6.01 7.69 10.78
CA GLU A 126 -7.39 7.43 11.14
C GLU A 126 -7.71 5.94 11.07
N LEU A 127 -8.65 5.49 11.90
CA LEU A 127 -8.96 4.06 11.99
C LEU A 127 -9.62 3.53 10.70
N LYS A 128 -10.62 4.25 10.19
CA LYS A 128 -11.43 3.87 9.02
C LYS A 128 -11.56 5.05 8.07
N SER A 129 -11.71 4.77 6.78
CA SER A 129 -12.09 5.79 5.81
C SER A 129 -13.57 6.15 5.94
N ASP A 130 -13.87 7.43 5.87
CA ASP A 130 -15.21 8.01 5.79
C ASP A 130 -15.67 8.23 4.34
N PHE A 131 -14.87 7.81 3.34
CA PHE A 131 -15.13 7.96 1.90
C PHE A 131 -16.60 7.66 1.53
N LYS A 132 -17.11 6.50 1.95
CA LYS A 132 -18.47 6.07 1.62
C LYS A 132 -19.54 6.97 2.25
N GLU A 133 -19.28 7.48 3.46
CA GLU A 133 -20.17 8.39 4.17
C GLU A 133 -20.18 9.76 3.47
N GLN A 134 -18.99 10.29 3.11
CA GLN A 134 -18.85 11.55 2.39
C GLN A 134 -19.47 11.53 0.99
N VAL A 135 -19.18 10.52 0.17
CA VAL A 135 -19.74 10.41 -1.18
C VAL A 135 -21.27 10.39 -1.14
N LYS A 136 -21.84 9.71 -0.13
CA LYS A 136 -23.28 9.62 0.05
C LYS A 136 -23.89 10.93 0.55
N SER A 137 -23.27 11.60 1.52
CA SER A 137 -23.81 12.86 2.08
C SER A 137 -23.81 13.99 1.07
N TYR A 138 -22.76 14.10 0.27
CA TYR A 138 -22.59 15.18 -0.70
C TYR A 138 -23.08 14.82 -2.11
N LYS A 139 -23.61 13.61 -2.31
CA LYS A 139 -24.01 13.08 -3.63
C LYS A 139 -22.90 13.30 -4.68
N ALA A 140 -21.66 13.05 -4.27
CA ALA A 140 -20.49 13.35 -5.09
C ALA A 140 -20.40 12.38 -6.27
N GLU A 141 -20.00 12.88 -7.42
CA GLU A 141 -19.68 12.06 -8.58
C GLU A 141 -18.18 11.72 -8.54
N CYS A 142 -17.88 10.43 -8.49
CA CYS A 142 -16.50 9.95 -8.40
C CYS A 142 -16.05 9.29 -9.69
N LYS A 143 -14.82 9.60 -10.11
CA LYS A 143 -14.13 8.97 -11.23
C LYS A 143 -12.88 8.26 -10.71
N GLY A 144 -12.70 7.02 -11.13
CA GLY A 144 -11.55 6.21 -10.77
C GLY A 144 -10.58 6.10 -11.93
N TYR A 145 -9.29 6.24 -11.67
CA TYR A 145 -8.24 6.04 -12.66
C TYR A 145 -6.95 5.55 -12.00
N PHE A 146 -6.08 4.94 -12.79
CA PHE A 146 -4.77 4.52 -12.32
C PHE A 146 -3.73 5.61 -12.59
N ILE A 147 -3.01 6.00 -11.54
CA ILE A 147 -1.80 6.80 -11.66
C ILE A 147 -0.62 5.81 -11.69
N GLY A 148 0.03 5.74 -12.85
CA GLY A 148 1.32 5.07 -12.99
C GLY A 148 2.47 5.99 -12.59
N ILE A 149 3.69 5.47 -12.68
CA ILE A 149 4.94 6.18 -12.36
C ILE A 149 4.94 7.59 -13.01
N LEU A 150 4.80 8.63 -12.19
CA LEU A 150 5.22 10.00 -12.49
C LEU A 150 6.65 10.13 -11.93
N ILE A 151 7.64 10.10 -12.81
CA ILE A 151 9.00 10.55 -12.47
C ILE A 151 8.98 12.06 -12.66
N ASP A 152 8.80 12.79 -11.57
CA ASP A 152 9.18 14.21 -11.50
C ASP A 152 10.65 14.34 -11.07
#